data_AF-A0A5A8D3J1-F1
#
_entry.id   AF-A0A5A8D3J1-F1
#
_cell.length_a   1.000
_cell.length_b   1.000
_cell.length_c   1.000
_cell.angle_alpha   90.00
_cell.angle_beta   90.00
_cell.angle_gamma   90.00
#
_symmetry.space_group_name_H-M   'P 1'
#
loop_
_entity.id
_entity.type
_entity.pdbx_description
1 polymer ?
#
loop_
_entity_poly.entity_id
_entity_poly.type
_entity_poly.pdbx_seq_one_letter_code
_entity_poly.pdbx_strand_id
1 'polypeptide(L)'
;MATAAPKAATGAGAKQARKGAPSWGNIELDAKWRWTLEELENAPWLVKGELTEASFLAIQTDAHHLMVDICKDVGISKKSMSDATMLCNSALILWQRYHASKKLQCAPKPGIPIGEHKFLAAAAVLVMSKALEMPIRVDPILHTLAEKSGALEELRNNPPPSSAGDPPNPERQRAERHAARAELLERFRERLLTAERKLLHVTAYDTVVELPSLKRQSKLVRFFGGPKSVLEKAQQAAQHMLTRTRLALILSAKQMADLAVFFAARMVELPLPIREEKELRPWFTQIRLTWPELRVGSLLMLRSMIATGALPNMAAVDKAMMTIESTTREVLETRDAGGDAAARASVNAGVARAFAAAAAAHGMEVITVDNDLPMFNSDLWTVGEDGQPVAPAAVAAAKEAVRGADAVAIFSPEYNYGVPPVTSNVIAWLSNQGNVLAGKPAVLMGAGGRMGTSRMQYQLRTMAVFLDLHVMNKPEVCINAFAGPVFDKEGSLVGKDELELVERATASFAAFARATLAGKAAGAAAP
;
A
#
# COMPACT_ATOMS: atom_id res chain seq x y z
N MET A 1 9.10 50.70 -19.67
CA MET A 1 7.83 50.75 -20.42
C MET A 1 7.81 49.59 -21.40
N ALA A 2 6.71 48.82 -21.38
CA ALA A 2 6.19 47.86 -22.38
C ALA A 2 7.11 46.70 -22.85
N THR A 3 6.92 45.44 -22.42
CA THR A 3 5.90 44.41 -22.79
C THR A 3 5.97 43.90 -24.23
N ALA A 4 6.28 42.60 -24.40
CA ALA A 4 5.55 41.68 -25.29
C ALA A 4 5.94 40.22 -24.99
N ALA A 5 4.94 39.39 -24.67
CA ALA A 5 5.04 37.94 -24.57
C ALA A 5 4.97 37.27 -25.97
N PRO A 6 5.50 36.05 -26.16
CA PRO A 6 5.04 35.19 -27.24
C PRO A 6 4.02 34.16 -26.75
N LYS A 7 3.06 33.94 -27.64
CA LYS A 7 1.79 33.20 -27.52
C LYS A 7 1.96 31.69 -27.44
N ALA A 8 0.90 31.07 -26.91
CA ALA A 8 0.55 29.67 -27.01
C ALA A 8 0.66 29.11 -28.44
N ALA A 9 1.27 27.93 -28.56
CA ALA A 9 1.15 27.07 -29.72
C ALA A 9 0.21 25.91 -29.39
N THR A 10 -1.02 26.00 -29.88
CA THR A 10 -1.91 24.86 -30.10
C THR A 10 -1.60 24.26 -31.48
N GLY A 11 -1.49 22.95 -31.60
CA GLY A 11 -1.60 22.28 -32.89
C GLY A 11 -0.77 21.02 -33.07
N ALA A 12 -1.42 19.89 -32.84
CA ALA A 12 -1.35 18.67 -33.67
C ALA A 12 0.01 18.25 -34.25
N GLY A 13 0.58 17.19 -33.66
CA GLY A 13 1.67 16.45 -34.29
C GLY A 13 2.14 15.26 -33.47
N ALA A 14 1.32 14.21 -33.32
CA ALA A 14 1.77 12.83 -33.12
C ALA A 14 0.60 11.84 -33.11
N LYS A 15 0.16 11.39 -34.28
CA LYS A 15 -0.45 10.06 -34.45
C LYS A 15 0.52 9.24 -35.31
N GLN A 16 1.27 8.32 -34.71
CA GLN A 16 1.35 6.93 -35.21
C GLN A 16 2.04 5.97 -34.23
N ALA A 17 1.23 5.03 -33.74
CA ALA A 17 1.54 3.63 -33.45
C ALA A 17 2.83 3.23 -32.70
N ARG A 18 2.63 2.79 -31.45
CA ARG A 18 3.12 1.46 -31.02
C ARG A 18 1.99 0.68 -30.36
N LYS A 19 1.52 -0.35 -31.06
CA LYS A 19 0.69 -1.45 -30.53
C LYS A 19 1.64 -2.49 -29.91
N GLY A 20 1.34 -2.93 -28.68
CA GLY A 20 2.01 -4.02 -27.96
C GLY A 20 1.90 -3.81 -26.45
N ALA A 21 1.16 -4.66 -25.74
CA ALA A 21 1.05 -4.63 -24.26
C ALA A 21 2.17 -5.48 -23.61
N PRO A 22 2.37 -5.48 -22.27
CA PRO A 22 2.33 -4.41 -21.27
C PRO A 22 3.63 -4.36 -20.41
N SER A 23 3.95 -3.22 -19.78
CA SER A 23 4.90 -3.18 -18.65
C SER A 23 4.28 -2.41 -17.50
N TRP A 24 4.31 -2.99 -16.30
CA TRP A 24 4.06 -2.29 -15.05
C TRP A 24 4.93 -1.03 -14.99
N GLY A 25 4.30 0.13 -15.13
CA GLY A 25 5.01 1.40 -15.28
C GLY A 25 4.27 2.29 -16.27
N ASN A 26 3.14 2.83 -15.82
CA ASN A 26 2.58 4.13 -16.20
C ASN A 26 1.17 4.22 -15.63
N ILE A 27 1.09 4.50 -14.32
CA ILE A 27 -0.03 5.28 -13.81
C ILE A 27 0.26 6.70 -14.32
N GLU A 28 -0.62 7.26 -15.15
CA GLU A 28 -0.50 8.65 -15.59
C GLU A 28 -0.43 9.56 -14.36
N LEU A 29 0.77 10.09 -14.17
CA LEU A 29 1.18 10.85 -13.03
C LEU A 29 0.65 12.29 -13.12
N ASP A 30 -0.17 12.69 -12.15
CA ASP A 30 -0.27 14.08 -11.68
C ASP A 30 1.00 14.40 -10.81
N ALA A 31 2.17 14.21 -11.42
CA ALA A 31 3.38 13.55 -10.88
C ALA A 31 4.11 14.18 -9.71
N LYS A 32 4.04 15.50 -9.58
CA LYS A 32 5.20 16.26 -9.09
C LYS A 32 5.49 16.06 -7.60
N TRP A 33 4.46 15.75 -6.81
CA TRP A 33 4.53 15.63 -5.35
C TRP A 33 3.95 14.30 -4.86
N ARG A 34 4.23 13.22 -5.62
CA ARG A 34 3.86 11.85 -5.30
C ARG A 34 5.13 11.07 -5.00
N TRP A 35 5.08 10.24 -3.96
CA TRP A 35 6.16 9.33 -3.61
C TRP A 35 5.63 7.91 -3.48
N THR A 36 6.48 6.94 -3.82
CA THR A 36 6.24 5.54 -3.48
C THR A 36 6.47 5.32 -1.98
N LEU A 37 5.91 4.24 -1.44
CA LEU A 37 6.17 3.87 -0.03
C LEU A 37 7.67 3.64 0.19
N GLU A 38 8.32 2.96 -0.75
CA GLU A 38 9.76 2.69 -0.74
C GLU A 38 10.59 3.99 -0.72
N GLU A 39 10.24 5.01 -1.51
CA GLU A 39 10.93 6.31 -1.47
C GLU A 39 10.78 7.01 -0.12
N LEU A 40 9.63 6.87 0.53
CA LEU A 40 9.37 7.45 1.84
C LEU A 40 10.09 6.69 2.97
N GLU A 41 10.22 5.38 2.84
CA GLU A 41 10.98 4.50 3.75
C GLU A 41 12.50 4.67 3.57
N ASN A 42 12.94 4.98 2.35
CA ASN A 42 14.34 5.30 2.06
C ASN A 42 14.70 6.76 2.30
N ALA A 43 13.88 7.50 3.04
CA ALA A 43 14.16 8.90 3.35
C ALA A 43 15.53 9.03 4.07
N PRO A 44 16.38 10.00 3.72
CA PRO A 44 17.77 10.07 4.20
C PRO A 44 17.94 10.11 5.72
N TRP A 45 16.92 10.56 6.44
CA TRP A 45 16.90 10.64 7.91
C TRP A 45 16.46 9.32 8.57
N LEU A 46 15.71 8.46 7.87
CA LEU A 46 15.29 7.15 8.35
C LEU A 46 16.41 6.12 8.13
N VAL A 47 17.02 6.11 6.94
CA VAL A 47 18.09 5.17 6.56
C VAL A 47 19.36 5.34 7.38
N LYS A 48 19.67 6.57 7.81
CA LYS A 48 20.84 6.86 8.65
C LYS A 48 20.60 6.60 10.15
N GLY A 49 19.43 6.08 10.53
CA GLY A 49 19.08 5.78 11.92
C GLY A 49 18.95 7.01 12.83
N GLU A 50 18.86 8.22 12.27
CA GLU A 50 18.82 9.46 13.04
C GLU A 50 17.44 9.73 13.67
N LEU A 51 16.37 9.27 13.01
CA LEU A 51 14.98 9.41 13.43
C LEU A 51 14.18 8.18 13.02
N THR A 52 13.33 7.68 13.92
CA THR A 52 12.35 6.63 13.57
C THR A 52 11.14 7.23 12.86
N GLU A 53 10.39 6.40 12.12
CA GLU A 53 9.11 6.82 11.51
C GLU A 53 8.11 7.32 12.57
N ALA A 54 8.03 6.65 13.72
CA ALA A 54 7.18 7.06 14.84
C ALA A 54 7.56 8.45 15.38
N SER A 55 8.87 8.71 15.55
CA SER A 55 9.37 10.01 15.96
C SER A 55 9.05 11.11 14.93
N PHE A 56 9.17 10.80 13.63
CA PHE A 56 8.81 11.73 12.57
C PHE A 56 7.32 12.10 12.61
N LEU A 57 6.43 11.11 12.75
CA LEU A 57 4.99 11.35 12.82
C LEU A 57 4.57 12.13 14.08
N ALA A 58 5.28 11.95 15.20
CA ALA A 58 5.11 12.76 16.39
C ALA A 58 5.47 14.23 16.10
N ILE A 59 6.62 14.49 15.47
CA ILE A 59 7.05 15.85 15.10
C ILE A 59 6.09 16.50 14.09
N GLN A 60 5.56 15.72 13.14
CA GLN A 60 4.53 16.18 12.20
C GLN A 60 3.25 16.60 12.94
N THR A 61 2.86 15.85 13.97
CA THR A 61 1.72 16.20 14.80
C THR A 61 1.97 17.50 15.57
N ASP A 62 3.14 17.65 16.18
CA ASP A 62 3.51 18.85 16.92
C ASP A 62 3.55 20.08 16.01
N ALA A 63 4.04 19.92 14.78
CA ALA A 63 4.02 20.95 13.75
C ALA A 63 2.57 21.38 13.43
N HIS A 64 1.65 20.42 13.27
CA HIS A 64 0.25 20.72 13.03
C HIS A 64 -0.41 21.44 14.24
N HIS A 65 -0.12 21.03 15.48
CA HIS A 65 -0.62 21.72 16.67
C HIS A 65 -0.13 23.18 16.75
N LEU A 66 1.13 23.43 16.42
CA LEU A 66 1.68 24.78 16.32
C LEU A 66 0.96 25.61 15.24
N MET A 67 0.66 25.03 14.07
CA MET A 67 -0.09 25.72 13.01
C MET A 67 -1.50 26.12 13.48
N VAL A 68 -2.17 25.23 14.22
CA VAL A 68 -3.50 25.49 14.81
C VAL A 68 -3.43 26.62 15.82
N ASP A 69 -2.41 26.64 16.69
CA ASP A 69 -2.21 27.71 17.66
C ASP A 69 -1.96 29.06 16.97
N ILE A 70 -1.12 29.09 15.94
CA ILE A 70 -0.90 30.30 15.12
C ILE A 70 -2.22 30.80 14.52
N CYS A 71 -3.03 29.91 13.93
CA CYS A 71 -4.31 30.30 13.33
C CYS A 71 -5.33 30.80 14.35
N LYS A 72 -5.27 30.30 15.60
CA LYS A 72 -6.10 30.79 16.71
C LYS A 72 -5.69 32.21 17.12
N ASP A 73 -4.40 32.43 17.35
CA ASP A 73 -3.87 33.71 17.85
C ASP A 73 -4.00 34.85 16.84
N VAL A 74 -3.87 34.53 15.55
CA VAL A 74 -4.08 35.48 14.44
C VAL A 74 -5.56 35.82 14.24
N GLY A 75 -6.47 35.06 14.86
CA GLY A 75 -7.91 35.30 14.79
C GLY A 75 -8.61 34.76 13.54
N ILE A 76 -7.97 33.85 12.79
CA ILE A 76 -8.61 33.17 11.65
C ILE A 76 -9.74 32.26 12.13
N SER A 77 -9.53 31.55 13.25
CA SER A 77 -10.53 30.67 13.86
C SER A 77 -11.86 31.35 14.20
N LYS A 78 -11.87 32.69 14.40
CA LYS A 78 -13.05 33.47 14.76
C LYS A 78 -13.88 33.94 13.55
N LYS A 79 -13.33 33.88 12.33
CA LYS A 79 -14.02 34.29 11.09
C LYS A 79 -14.76 33.13 10.43
N SER A 80 -14.16 31.94 10.44
CA SER A 80 -14.80 30.67 10.12
C SER A 80 -13.92 29.51 10.57
N MET A 81 -14.50 28.54 11.29
CA MET A 81 -13.80 27.30 11.67
C MET A 81 -13.34 26.49 10.44
N SER A 82 -14.00 26.65 9.28
CA SER A 82 -13.60 25.99 8.03
C SER A 82 -12.27 26.51 7.50
N ASP A 83 -12.02 27.80 7.64
CA ASP A 83 -10.92 28.47 6.93
C ASP A 83 -9.60 28.25 7.68
N ALA A 84 -9.64 28.28 9.01
CA ALA A 84 -8.49 27.90 9.84
C ALA A 84 -8.06 26.45 9.57
N THR A 85 -9.04 25.54 9.46
CA THR A 85 -8.79 24.11 9.18
C THR A 85 -8.21 23.93 7.77
N MET A 86 -8.77 24.59 6.76
CA MET A 86 -8.27 24.56 5.38
C MET A 86 -6.83 25.09 5.30
N LEU A 87 -6.54 26.20 5.97
CA LEU A 87 -5.21 26.79 6.01
C LEU A 87 -4.20 25.85 6.69
N CYS A 88 -4.52 25.33 7.88
CA CYS A 88 -3.63 24.42 8.61
C CYS A 88 -3.35 23.15 7.80
N ASN A 89 -4.38 22.53 7.23
CA ASN A 89 -4.23 21.31 6.45
C ASN A 89 -3.42 21.53 5.18
N SER A 90 -3.62 22.68 4.50
CA SER A 90 -2.83 23.05 3.32
C SER A 90 -1.37 23.30 3.67
N ALA A 91 -1.12 24.04 4.77
CA ALA A 91 0.22 24.32 5.28
C ALA A 91 0.95 23.01 5.67
N LEU A 92 0.23 22.07 6.28
CA LEU A 92 0.80 20.79 6.67
C LEU A 92 1.25 19.96 5.47
N ILE A 93 0.50 19.94 4.36
CA ILE A 93 0.92 19.25 3.13
C ILE A 93 2.19 19.89 2.56
N LEU A 94 2.27 21.22 2.56
CA LEU A 94 3.47 21.94 2.11
C LEU A 94 4.69 21.61 2.99
N TRP A 95 4.50 21.53 4.30
CA TRP A 95 5.51 21.10 5.26
C TRP A 95 5.95 19.64 5.02
N GLN A 96 5.01 18.73 4.75
CA GLN A 96 5.31 17.33 4.43
C GLN A 96 6.11 17.21 3.13
N ARG A 97 5.74 17.95 2.07
CA ARG A 97 6.50 17.99 0.80
C ARG A 97 7.95 18.40 1.02
N TYR A 98 8.19 19.42 1.86
CA TYR A 98 9.54 19.84 2.20
C TYR A 98 10.37 18.72 2.84
N HIS A 99 9.80 18.05 3.85
CA HIS A 99 10.52 17.01 4.60
C HIS A 99 10.58 15.64 3.91
N ALA A 100 9.82 15.45 2.84
CA ALA A 100 10.03 14.35 1.90
C ALA A 100 11.31 14.56 1.07
N SER A 101 11.68 15.81 0.76
CA SER A 101 12.87 16.14 -0.05
C SER A 101 14.10 16.56 0.77
N LYS A 102 13.92 17.04 2.01
CA LYS A 102 15.00 17.59 2.85
C LYS A 102 15.00 16.97 4.24
N LYS A 103 16.20 16.84 4.80
CA LYS A 103 16.43 16.34 6.16
C LYS A 103 15.69 17.19 7.19
N LEU A 104 15.01 16.52 8.13
CA LEU A 104 14.38 17.14 9.28
C LEU A 104 15.45 17.64 10.27
N GLN A 105 15.40 18.92 10.66
CA GLN A 105 16.32 19.52 11.62
C GLN A 105 15.57 19.92 12.91
N CYS A 106 15.73 19.09 13.94
CA CYS A 106 15.07 19.26 15.24
C CYS A 106 15.90 20.03 16.26
N ALA A 107 17.22 19.93 16.17
CA ALA A 107 18.12 20.60 17.10
C ALA A 107 18.00 22.13 17.01
N PRO A 108 17.92 22.85 18.14
CA PRO A 108 17.96 24.30 18.17
C PRO A 108 19.34 24.81 17.71
N LYS A 109 19.38 26.06 17.23
CA LYS A 109 20.63 26.74 16.90
C LYS A 109 21.06 27.64 18.07
N PRO A 110 22.36 27.93 18.24
CA PRO A 110 22.82 28.87 19.27
C PRO A 110 22.04 30.19 19.23
N GLY A 111 21.49 30.59 20.37
CA GLY A 111 20.70 31.82 20.51
C GLY A 111 19.26 31.75 19.98
N ILE A 112 18.77 30.57 19.56
CA ILE A 112 17.37 30.34 19.17
C ILE A 112 16.91 28.99 19.75
N PRO A 113 16.03 28.97 20.76
CA PRO A 113 15.70 27.76 21.53
C PRO A 113 14.78 26.77 20.79
N ILE A 114 14.58 26.91 19.48
CA ILE A 114 13.74 26.01 18.68
C ILE A 114 14.40 25.51 17.41
N GLY A 115 14.04 24.28 17.04
CA GLY A 115 14.44 23.64 15.79
C GLY A 115 13.80 24.27 14.55
N GLU A 116 14.47 24.09 13.41
CA GLU A 116 14.06 24.66 12.12
C GLU A 116 12.68 24.16 11.64
N HIS A 117 12.30 22.93 11.98
CA HIS A 117 10.99 22.35 11.66
C HIS A 117 9.80 23.19 12.16
N LYS A 118 9.91 23.87 13.32
CA LYS A 118 8.87 24.78 13.84
C LYS A 118 8.78 26.07 13.04
N PHE A 119 9.92 26.63 12.61
CA PHE A 119 9.94 27.77 11.69
C PHE A 119 9.37 27.40 10.32
N LEU A 120 9.66 26.21 9.82
CA LEU A 120 9.07 25.70 8.57
C LEU A 120 7.55 25.53 8.69
N ALA A 121 7.04 25.09 9.84
CA ALA A 121 5.60 24.99 10.09
C ALA A 121 4.93 26.37 10.08
N ALA A 122 5.51 27.34 10.79
CA ALA A 122 5.05 28.73 10.79
C ALA A 122 5.15 29.38 9.41
N ALA A 123 6.22 29.11 8.67
CA ALA A 123 6.41 29.59 7.29
C ALA A 123 5.38 28.99 6.34
N ALA A 124 5.02 27.71 6.51
CA ALA A 124 3.99 27.08 5.68
C ALA A 124 2.62 27.73 5.89
N VAL A 125 2.27 28.12 7.12
CA VAL A 125 1.06 28.91 7.42
C VAL A 125 1.14 30.27 6.72
N LEU A 126 2.26 30.97 6.82
CA LEU A 126 2.45 32.26 6.16
C LEU A 126 2.30 32.17 4.63
N VAL A 127 2.95 31.18 4.00
CA VAL A 127 2.87 30.95 2.55
C VAL A 127 1.45 30.61 2.13
N MET A 128 0.81 29.64 2.79
CA MET A 128 -0.54 29.21 2.43
C MET A 128 -1.59 30.29 2.72
N SER A 129 -1.36 31.15 3.71
CA SER A 129 -2.24 32.28 3.98
C SER A 129 -2.27 33.26 2.80
N LYS A 130 -1.13 33.48 2.13
CA LYS A 130 -1.06 34.32 0.92
C LYS A 130 -1.71 33.61 -0.27
N ALA A 131 -1.43 32.31 -0.44
CA ALA A 131 -1.96 31.52 -1.56
C ALA A 131 -3.49 31.36 -1.50
N LEU A 132 -4.07 31.35 -0.30
CA LEU A 132 -5.52 31.25 -0.07
C LEU A 132 -6.20 32.62 0.06
N GLU A 133 -5.51 33.71 -0.28
CA GLU A 133 -6.03 35.09 -0.19
C GLU A 133 -6.48 35.51 1.24
N MET A 134 -5.83 34.95 2.25
CA MET A 134 -6.06 35.19 3.68
C MET A 134 -4.80 35.72 4.38
N PRO A 135 -4.18 36.82 3.91
CA PRO A 135 -2.84 37.21 4.36
C PRO A 135 -2.77 37.47 5.87
N ILE A 136 -1.75 36.89 6.51
CA ILE A 136 -1.48 37.03 7.94
C ILE A 136 -0.27 37.94 8.15
N ARG A 137 -0.35 38.81 9.17
CA ARG A 137 0.79 39.62 9.60
C ARG A 137 1.84 38.73 10.28
N VAL A 138 3.11 39.06 10.09
CA VAL A 138 4.22 38.28 10.66
C VAL A 138 4.27 38.36 12.18
N ASP A 139 4.03 39.53 12.78
CA ASP A 139 4.28 39.76 14.22
C ASP A 139 3.47 38.83 15.15
N PRO A 140 2.16 38.59 14.92
CA PRO A 140 1.42 37.58 15.68
C PRO A 140 2.02 36.18 15.60
N ILE A 141 2.51 35.76 14.43
CA ILE A 141 3.16 34.45 14.25
C ILE A 141 4.42 34.36 15.13
N LEU A 142 5.23 35.43 15.16
CA LEU A 142 6.45 35.48 15.97
C LEU A 142 6.14 35.36 17.46
N HIS A 143 5.09 36.04 17.93
CA HIS A 143 4.64 35.95 19.31
C HIS A 143 4.20 34.53 19.68
N THR A 144 3.32 33.91 18.90
CA THR A 144 2.90 32.52 19.13
C THR A 144 4.10 31.57 19.13
N LEU A 145 5.02 31.73 18.17
CA LEU A 145 6.20 30.89 18.07
C LEU A 145 7.14 31.04 19.27
N ALA A 146 7.33 32.27 19.77
CA ALA A 146 8.15 32.57 20.94
C ALA A 146 7.50 32.12 22.27
N GLU A 147 6.17 32.15 22.36
CA GLU A 147 5.43 31.64 23.51
C GLU A 147 5.44 30.10 23.55
N LYS A 148 5.04 29.45 22.45
CA LYS A 148 4.92 27.98 22.36
C LYS A 148 6.28 27.26 22.34
N SER A 149 7.36 28.00 22.19
CA SER A 149 8.72 27.49 22.32
C SER A 149 9.26 27.54 23.74
N GLY A 150 8.59 28.24 24.66
CA GLY A 150 9.15 28.56 25.97
C GLY A 150 10.21 29.66 25.93
N ALA A 151 10.53 30.24 24.77
CA ALA A 151 11.58 31.27 24.66
C ALA A 151 11.27 32.53 25.47
N LEU A 152 10.00 32.94 25.49
CA LEU A 152 9.57 34.08 26.33
C LEU A 152 9.55 33.73 27.82
N GLU A 153 9.29 32.47 28.16
CA GLU A 153 9.35 31.99 29.54
C GLU A 153 10.79 31.91 30.04
N GLU A 154 11.71 31.42 29.21
CA GLU A 154 13.14 31.39 29.49
C GLU A 154 13.69 32.81 29.69
N LEU A 155 13.31 33.76 28.83
CA LEU A 155 13.67 35.17 28.99
C LEU A 155 13.09 35.80 30.27
N ARG A 156 11.89 35.35 30.69
CA ARG A 156 11.26 35.78 31.93
C ARG A 156 11.99 35.23 33.15
N ASN A 157 12.45 33.98 33.08
CA ASN A 157 13.13 33.28 34.17
C ASN A 157 14.61 33.66 34.29
N ASN A 158 15.26 33.97 33.16
CA ASN A 158 16.67 34.36 33.07
C ASN A 158 16.77 35.76 32.42
N PRO A 159 16.50 36.84 33.17
CA PRO A 159 16.63 38.19 32.63
C PRO A 159 18.09 38.49 32.27
N PRO A 160 18.33 39.35 31.25
CA PRO A 160 19.69 39.76 30.91
C PRO A 160 20.40 40.37 32.14
N PRO A 161 21.70 40.10 32.34
CA PRO A 161 22.44 40.65 33.47
C PRO A 161 22.39 42.18 33.42
N SER A 162 22.05 42.83 34.54
CA SER A 162 22.07 44.29 34.58
C SER A 162 23.51 44.75 34.30
N SER A 163 23.66 45.82 33.52
CA SER A 163 24.98 46.43 33.29
C SER A 163 25.68 46.65 34.64
N ALA A 164 26.89 46.11 34.77
CA ALA A 164 27.60 45.99 36.03
C ALA A 164 27.71 47.34 36.78
N GLY A 165 27.22 47.37 38.03
CA GLY A 165 27.58 48.41 39.02
C GLY A 165 26.44 49.24 39.62
N ASP A 166 25.24 49.26 39.02
CA ASP A 166 24.14 50.10 39.50
C ASP A 166 23.14 49.35 40.40
N PRO A 167 22.53 50.02 41.40
CA PRO A 167 21.49 49.42 42.23
C PRO A 167 20.28 48.98 41.37
N PRO A 168 19.56 47.91 41.78
CA PRO A 168 18.47 47.36 40.99
C PRO A 168 17.33 48.39 40.79
N ASN A 169 17.17 48.87 39.56
CA ASN A 169 16.07 49.75 39.14
C ASN A 169 14.98 48.94 38.39
N PRO A 170 13.75 48.85 38.92
CA PRO A 170 12.65 48.10 38.30
C PRO A 170 12.28 48.57 36.89
N GLU A 171 12.33 49.87 36.62
CA GLU A 171 12.01 50.43 35.29
C GLU A 171 13.09 50.07 34.26
N ARG A 172 14.36 50.12 34.66
CA ARG A 172 15.50 49.72 33.82
C ARG A 172 15.44 48.23 33.50
N GLN A 173 15.18 47.37 34.49
CA GLN A 173 14.99 45.93 34.27
C GLN A 173 13.77 45.62 33.38
N ARG A 174 12.73 46.46 33.43
CA ARG A 174 11.58 46.33 32.51
C ARG A 174 11.98 46.72 31.08
N ALA A 175 12.73 47.81 30.91
CA ALA A 175 13.25 48.25 29.62
C ALA A 175 14.21 47.22 29.00
N GLU A 176 15.14 46.68 29.78
CA GLU A 176 16.08 45.63 29.35
C GLU A 176 15.34 44.35 28.92
N ARG A 177 14.30 43.94 29.65
CA ARG A 177 13.44 42.81 29.25
C ARG A 177 12.66 43.09 27.96
N HIS A 178 12.14 44.31 27.78
CA HIS A 178 11.48 44.71 26.54
C HIS A 178 12.45 44.71 25.35
N ALA A 179 13.68 45.21 25.53
CA ALA A 179 14.72 45.21 24.52
C ALA A 179 15.15 43.78 24.14
N ALA A 180 15.40 42.91 25.12
CA ALA A 180 15.76 41.52 24.88
C ALA A 180 14.62 40.74 24.20
N ARG A 181 13.36 41.02 24.54
CA ARG A 181 12.19 40.47 23.84
C ARG A 181 12.15 40.94 22.39
N ALA A 182 12.40 42.22 22.12
CA ALA A 182 12.42 42.75 20.76
C ALA A 182 13.54 42.12 19.92
N GLU A 183 14.74 41.97 20.48
CA GLU A 183 15.87 41.32 19.82
C GLU A 183 15.57 39.85 19.50
N LEU A 184 15.01 39.11 20.46
CA LEU A 184 14.59 37.73 20.25
C LEU A 184 13.58 37.60 19.09
N LEU A 185 12.55 38.46 19.08
CA LEU A 185 11.54 38.45 18.03
C LEU A 185 12.12 38.81 16.66
N GLU A 186 13.13 39.68 16.60
CA GLU A 186 13.79 40.01 15.34
C GLU A 186 14.62 38.84 14.81
N ARG A 187 15.36 38.12 15.68
CA ARG A 187 16.02 36.86 15.30
C ARG A 187 15.02 35.81 14.79
N PHE A 188 13.85 35.72 15.44
CA PHE A 188 12.77 34.84 14.99
C PHE A 188 12.23 35.28 13.62
N ARG A 189 12.09 36.58 13.37
CA ARG A 189 11.66 37.15 12.09
C ARG A 189 12.60 36.74 10.96
N GLU A 190 13.89 36.97 11.12
CA GLU A 190 14.90 36.60 10.12
C GLU A 190 14.85 35.11 9.79
N ARG A 191 14.67 34.28 10.83
CA ARG A 191 14.61 32.83 10.68
C ARG A 191 13.33 32.36 10.00
N LEU A 192 12.19 32.95 10.34
CA LEU A 192 10.91 32.68 9.70
C LEU A 192 10.95 33.04 8.20
N LEU A 193 11.46 34.23 7.85
CA LEU A 193 11.57 34.66 6.45
C LEU A 193 12.58 33.80 5.67
N THR A 194 13.63 33.32 6.34
CA THR A 194 14.56 32.35 5.74
C THR A 194 13.88 30.99 5.50
N ALA A 195 13.07 30.52 6.46
CA ALA A 195 12.30 29.30 6.31
C ALA A 195 11.26 29.42 5.19
N GLU A 196 10.58 30.57 5.05
CA GLU A 196 9.66 30.86 3.95
C GLU A 196 10.34 30.72 2.58
N ARG A 197 11.50 31.36 2.40
CA ARG A 197 12.27 31.25 1.14
C ARG A 197 12.69 29.82 0.86
N LYS A 198 13.19 29.10 1.87
CA LYS A 198 13.58 27.69 1.74
C LYS A 198 12.41 26.81 1.34
N LEU A 199 11.26 27.02 1.99
CA LEU A 199 10.05 26.26 1.75
C LEU A 199 9.61 26.43 0.30
N LEU A 200 9.43 27.68 -0.15
CA LEU A 200 9.04 28.00 -1.53
C LEU A 200 10.02 27.45 -2.57
N HIS A 201 11.33 27.56 -2.31
CA HIS A 201 12.33 27.05 -3.25
C HIS A 201 12.29 25.52 -3.38
N VAL A 202 12.21 24.80 -2.26
CA VAL A 202 12.14 23.33 -2.26
C VAL A 202 10.82 22.83 -2.84
N THR A 203 9.72 23.54 -2.58
CA THR A 203 8.41 23.21 -3.13
C THR A 203 8.20 23.80 -4.53
N ALA A 204 9.26 24.29 -5.19
CA ALA A 204 9.24 24.86 -6.53
C ALA A 204 8.07 25.86 -6.76
N TYR A 205 7.80 26.69 -5.75
CA TYR A 205 6.71 27.67 -5.70
C TYR A 205 5.30 27.10 -5.93
N ASP A 206 5.15 25.79 -5.80
CA ASP A 206 3.89 25.08 -6.00
C ASP A 206 3.07 25.07 -4.71
N THR A 207 2.28 26.12 -4.55
CA THR A 207 1.35 26.31 -3.42
C THR A 207 -0.03 25.74 -3.70
N VAL A 208 -0.22 25.04 -4.82
CA VAL A 208 -1.50 24.41 -5.14
C VAL A 208 -1.60 23.10 -4.35
N VAL A 209 -2.58 23.05 -3.47
CA VAL A 209 -2.84 21.92 -2.58
C VAL A 209 -4.31 21.55 -2.67
N GLU A 210 -4.58 20.28 -2.94
CA GLU A 210 -5.92 19.72 -2.84
C GLU A 210 -6.11 19.01 -1.50
N LEU A 211 -7.24 19.24 -0.85
CA LEU A 211 -7.63 18.59 0.39
C LEU A 211 -8.73 17.53 0.16
N PRO A 212 -8.81 16.48 1.00
CA PRO A 212 -9.89 15.50 0.93
C PRO A 212 -11.27 16.18 0.92
N SER A 213 -11.97 16.10 -0.20
CA SER A 213 -13.20 16.87 -0.41
C SER A 213 -14.36 16.36 0.43
N LEU A 214 -14.92 17.22 1.29
CA LEU A 214 -16.14 16.93 2.04
C LEU A 214 -17.33 16.61 1.13
N LYS A 215 -17.46 17.33 0.01
CA LYS A 215 -18.51 17.08 -0.99
C LYS A 215 -18.42 15.66 -1.54
N ARG A 216 -17.19 15.18 -1.80
CA ARG A 216 -16.96 13.79 -2.23
C ARG A 216 -17.30 12.79 -1.13
N GLN A 217 -16.84 13.02 0.10
CA GLN A 217 -17.14 12.13 1.22
C GLN A 217 -18.65 12.02 1.45
N SER A 218 -19.36 13.14 1.47
CA SER A 218 -20.83 13.19 1.61
C SER A 218 -21.54 12.44 0.49
N LYS A 219 -21.08 12.58 -0.77
CA LYS A 219 -21.64 11.83 -1.91
C LYS A 219 -21.46 10.32 -1.75
N LEU A 220 -20.28 9.87 -1.30
CA LEU A 220 -20.00 8.44 -1.10
C LEU A 220 -20.78 7.87 0.08
N VAL A 221 -20.84 8.57 1.21
CA VAL A 221 -21.62 8.12 2.38
C VAL A 221 -23.09 7.94 2.01
N ARG A 222 -23.69 8.90 1.29
CA ARG A 222 -25.06 8.77 0.78
C ARG A 222 -25.21 7.59 -0.18
N PHE A 223 -24.25 7.41 -1.08
CA PHE A 223 -24.26 6.31 -2.03
C PHE A 223 -24.14 4.93 -1.33
N PHE A 224 -23.37 4.84 -0.25
CA PHE A 224 -23.23 3.64 0.57
C PHE A 224 -24.40 3.40 1.54
N GLY A 225 -25.42 4.27 1.56
CA GLY A 225 -26.52 4.18 2.52
C GLY A 225 -26.10 4.43 3.97
N GLY A 226 -24.94 5.08 4.19
CA GLY A 226 -24.39 5.32 5.52
C GLY A 226 -25.07 6.49 6.25
N PRO A 227 -25.26 6.40 7.58
CA PRO A 227 -25.78 7.51 8.39
C PRO A 227 -24.78 8.67 8.49
N LYS A 228 -25.25 9.83 8.96
CA LYS A 228 -24.42 11.04 9.15
C LYS A 228 -23.20 10.79 10.05
N SER A 229 -23.29 9.88 11.01
CA SER A 229 -22.16 9.49 11.88
C SER A 229 -20.97 8.89 11.11
N VAL A 230 -21.21 8.25 9.95
CA VAL A 230 -20.13 7.74 9.08
C VAL A 230 -19.40 8.90 8.41
N LEU A 231 -20.12 9.96 8.03
CA LEU A 231 -19.49 11.15 7.46
C LEU A 231 -18.58 11.85 8.48
N GLU A 232 -19.02 11.96 9.73
CA GLU A 232 -18.22 12.53 10.82
C GLU A 232 -16.94 11.70 11.06
N LYS A 233 -17.06 10.37 11.09
CA LYS A 233 -15.91 9.46 11.17
C LYS A 233 -14.99 9.54 9.96
N ALA A 234 -15.54 9.72 8.76
CA ALA A 234 -14.75 9.90 7.54
C ALA A 234 -13.96 11.22 7.56
N GLN A 235 -14.54 12.30 8.10
CA GLN A 235 -13.82 13.55 8.32
C GLN A 235 -12.67 13.37 9.33
N GLN A 236 -12.92 12.67 10.44
CA GLN A 236 -11.89 12.34 11.43
C GLN A 236 -10.77 11.48 10.83
N ALA A 237 -11.13 10.47 10.03
CA ALA A 237 -10.19 9.62 9.31
C ALA A 237 -9.34 10.45 8.32
N ALA A 238 -9.95 11.33 7.53
CA ALA A 238 -9.22 12.21 6.61
C ALA A 238 -8.26 13.15 7.36
N GLN A 239 -8.68 13.71 8.51
CA GLN A 239 -7.80 14.53 9.34
C GLN A 239 -6.64 13.71 9.91
N HIS A 240 -6.90 12.46 10.32
CA HIS A 240 -5.86 11.54 10.79
C HIS A 240 -4.84 11.21 9.68
N MET A 241 -5.28 10.99 8.45
CA MET A 241 -4.38 10.78 7.29
C MET A 241 -3.46 11.96 7.05
N LEU A 242 -3.94 13.19 7.23
CA LEU A 242 -3.11 14.38 7.05
C LEU A 242 -2.12 14.55 8.20
N THR A 243 -2.55 14.31 9.44
CA THR A 243 -1.79 14.71 10.63
C THR A 243 -0.90 13.60 11.18
N ARG A 244 -1.30 12.34 11.05
CA ARG A 244 -0.66 11.19 11.69
C ARG A 244 -0.13 10.16 10.70
N THR A 245 -0.25 10.39 9.40
CA THR A 245 0.35 9.53 8.37
C THR A 245 1.01 10.38 7.28
N ARG A 246 1.64 9.71 6.30
CA ARG A 246 2.21 10.35 5.10
C ARG A 246 1.35 10.11 3.86
N LEU A 247 0.09 9.72 4.03
CA LEU A 247 -0.80 9.37 2.92
C LEU A 247 -1.06 10.53 1.96
N ALA A 248 -0.93 11.78 2.40
CA ALA A 248 -1.04 12.95 1.51
C ALA A 248 0.05 13.00 0.43
N LEU A 249 1.21 12.39 0.70
CA LEU A 249 2.34 12.27 -0.22
C LEU A 249 2.18 11.07 -1.18
N ILE A 250 1.31 10.12 -0.85
CA ILE A 250 1.11 8.88 -1.62
C ILE A 250 -0.19 8.98 -2.44
N LEU A 251 -1.31 9.35 -1.82
CA LEU A 251 -2.66 9.35 -2.41
C LEU A 251 -3.20 10.74 -2.78
N SER A 252 -3.92 10.84 -3.90
CA SER A 252 -4.63 12.08 -4.27
C SER A 252 -5.66 12.49 -3.23
N ALA A 253 -5.98 13.78 -3.17
CA ALA A 253 -7.04 14.29 -2.28
C ALA A 253 -8.36 13.53 -2.48
N LYS A 254 -8.64 13.19 -3.74
CA LYS A 254 -9.76 12.35 -4.17
C LYS A 254 -9.67 10.92 -3.63
N GLN A 255 -8.51 10.28 -3.72
CA GLN A 255 -8.26 8.94 -3.17
C GLN A 255 -8.26 8.94 -1.63
N MET A 256 -7.70 9.95 -0.97
CA MET A 256 -7.78 10.10 0.49
C MET A 256 -9.23 10.23 0.96
N ALA A 257 -10.06 10.99 0.25
CA ALA A 257 -11.49 11.07 0.54
C ALA A 257 -12.19 9.71 0.41
N ASP A 258 -11.78 8.88 -0.56
CA ASP A 258 -12.32 7.52 -0.76
C ASP A 258 -11.91 6.60 0.37
N LEU A 259 -10.62 6.58 0.68
CA LEU A 259 -10.06 5.78 1.75
C LEU A 259 -10.70 6.14 3.08
N ALA A 260 -10.97 7.43 3.32
CA ALA A 260 -11.51 7.90 4.59
C ALA A 260 -12.95 7.43 4.80
N VAL A 261 -13.78 7.47 3.74
CA VAL A 261 -15.15 6.94 3.81
C VAL A 261 -15.14 5.42 3.93
N PHE A 262 -14.31 4.74 3.14
CA PHE A 262 -14.17 3.28 3.22
C PHE A 262 -13.78 2.87 4.64
N PHE A 263 -12.69 3.43 5.17
CA PHE A 263 -12.20 3.12 6.50
C PHE A 263 -13.25 3.39 7.57
N ALA A 264 -13.92 4.56 7.52
CA ALA A 264 -15.00 4.88 8.44
C ALA A 264 -16.17 3.89 8.37
N ALA A 265 -16.57 3.48 7.16
CA ALA A 265 -17.62 2.49 6.95
C ALA A 265 -17.24 1.11 7.53
N ARG A 266 -15.98 0.68 7.42
CA ARG A 266 -15.49 -0.57 8.04
C ARG A 266 -15.46 -0.46 9.57
N MET A 267 -14.99 0.67 10.11
CA MET A 267 -14.93 0.89 11.56
C MET A 267 -16.31 0.93 12.25
N VAL A 268 -17.39 1.13 11.49
CA VAL A 268 -18.78 1.06 12.01
C VAL A 268 -19.55 -0.14 11.47
N GLU A 269 -18.88 -1.07 10.79
CA GLU A 269 -19.51 -2.27 10.20
C GLU A 269 -20.69 -1.94 9.28
N LEU A 270 -20.67 -0.78 8.62
CA LEU A 270 -21.68 -0.40 7.64
C LEU A 270 -21.63 -1.42 6.50
N PRO A 271 -22.70 -2.15 6.16
CA PRO A 271 -22.71 -3.03 5.00
C PRO A 271 -22.45 -2.20 3.74
N LEU A 272 -21.43 -2.57 2.96
CA LEU A 272 -21.16 -1.89 1.69
C LEU A 272 -21.68 -2.78 0.56
N PRO A 273 -22.58 -2.30 -0.31
CA PRO A 273 -23.20 -3.14 -1.34
C PRO A 273 -22.18 -3.57 -2.39
N ILE A 274 -22.15 -4.87 -2.68
CA ILE A 274 -21.10 -5.49 -3.47
C ILE A 274 -21.63 -6.03 -4.82
N ARG A 275 -22.91 -6.42 -4.88
CA ARG A 275 -23.58 -6.86 -6.09
C ARG A 275 -24.56 -5.79 -6.57
N GLU A 276 -24.81 -5.78 -7.88
CA GLU A 276 -25.81 -4.90 -8.47
C GLU A 276 -27.20 -5.49 -8.20
N GLU A 277 -27.92 -4.94 -7.21
CA GLU A 277 -29.29 -5.37 -6.87
C GLU A 277 -30.26 -4.22 -7.05
N LYS A 278 -31.17 -4.39 -8.03
CA LYS A 278 -32.37 -3.61 -8.40
C LYS A 278 -32.26 -2.09 -8.54
N GLU A 279 -31.41 -1.39 -7.77
CA GLU A 279 -31.02 0.04 -7.90
C GLU A 279 -29.63 0.39 -7.27
N LEU A 280 -28.96 -0.53 -6.56
CA LEU A 280 -27.69 -0.27 -5.87
C LEU A 280 -26.48 -0.72 -6.70
N ARG A 281 -25.63 0.23 -7.09
CA ARG A 281 -24.35 -0.05 -7.76
C ARG A 281 -23.27 -0.48 -6.75
N PRO A 282 -22.34 -1.39 -7.10
CA PRO A 282 -21.30 -1.81 -6.17
C PRO A 282 -20.44 -0.65 -5.68
N TRP A 283 -20.19 -0.60 -4.37
CA TRP A 283 -19.51 0.51 -3.70
C TRP A 283 -18.15 0.84 -4.32
N PHE A 284 -17.43 -0.20 -4.75
CA PHE A 284 -16.09 -0.10 -5.31
C PHE A 284 -16.03 0.56 -6.68
N THR A 285 -17.17 0.67 -7.38
CA THR A 285 -17.26 1.42 -8.65
C THR A 285 -17.17 2.94 -8.46
N GLN A 286 -17.38 3.42 -7.23
CA GLN A 286 -17.41 4.85 -6.92
C GLN A 286 -16.08 5.39 -6.35
N ILE A 287 -15.18 4.49 -5.93
CA ILE A 287 -13.85 4.84 -5.42
C ILE A 287 -12.80 4.83 -6.53
N ARG A 288 -11.74 5.60 -6.33
CA ARG A 288 -10.60 5.72 -7.26
C ARG A 288 -9.39 4.91 -6.85
N LEU A 289 -9.43 4.30 -5.67
CA LEU A 289 -8.36 3.47 -5.16
C LEU A 289 -8.38 2.12 -5.86
N THR A 290 -7.20 1.66 -6.26
CA THR A 290 -6.95 0.27 -6.58
C THR A 290 -6.96 -0.57 -5.29
N TRP A 291 -7.04 -1.90 -5.43
CA TRP A 291 -7.04 -2.81 -4.29
C TRP A 291 -5.77 -2.72 -3.44
N PRO A 292 -4.56 -2.72 -4.02
CA PRO A 292 -3.35 -2.54 -3.23
C PRO A 292 -3.33 -1.20 -2.49
N GLU A 293 -3.76 -0.10 -3.12
CA GLU A 293 -3.80 1.22 -2.47
C GLU A 293 -4.80 1.26 -1.32
N LEU A 294 -5.98 0.65 -1.48
CA LEU A 294 -6.99 0.58 -0.43
C LEU A 294 -6.50 -0.23 0.78
N ARG A 295 -5.88 -1.39 0.52
CA ARG A 295 -5.34 -2.26 1.57
C ARG A 295 -4.17 -1.59 2.28
N VAL A 296 -3.14 -1.18 1.54
CA VAL A 296 -1.94 -0.54 2.10
C VAL A 296 -2.31 0.76 2.83
N GLY A 297 -3.20 1.58 2.24
CA GLY A 297 -3.68 2.80 2.88
C GLY A 297 -4.38 2.53 4.23
N SER A 298 -5.22 1.49 4.29
CA SER A 298 -5.91 1.10 5.52
C SER A 298 -4.95 0.54 6.58
N LEU A 299 -3.93 -0.23 6.16
CA LEU A 299 -2.88 -0.73 7.05
C LEU A 299 -2.06 0.41 7.66
N LEU A 300 -1.67 1.40 6.85
CA LEU A 300 -0.94 2.58 7.33
C LEU A 300 -1.78 3.39 8.32
N MET A 301 -3.09 3.49 8.10
CA MET A 301 -4.00 4.09 9.08
C MET A 301 -4.03 3.31 10.40
N LEU A 302 -4.24 1.99 10.35
CA LEU A 302 -4.29 1.16 11.56
C LEU A 302 -2.97 1.23 12.34
N ARG A 303 -1.83 1.11 11.66
CA ARG A 303 -0.50 1.23 12.26
C ARG A 303 -0.32 2.56 12.98
N SER A 304 -0.76 3.67 12.38
CA SER A 304 -0.70 4.99 13.01
C SER A 304 -1.65 5.12 14.21
N MET A 305 -2.87 4.60 14.10
CA MET A 305 -3.83 4.62 15.20
C MET A 305 -3.37 3.79 16.41
N ILE A 306 -2.67 2.67 16.19
CA ILE A 306 -2.03 1.88 17.24
C ILE A 306 -0.91 2.69 17.90
N ALA A 307 -0.01 3.25 17.09
CA ALA A 307 1.12 4.03 17.59
C ALA A 307 0.69 5.28 18.40
N THR A 308 -0.49 5.82 18.11
CA THR A 308 -1.05 7.00 18.79
C THR A 308 -2.03 6.67 19.92
N GLY A 309 -2.32 5.38 20.18
CA GLY A 309 -3.30 4.97 21.18
C GLY A 309 -4.75 5.36 20.84
N ALA A 310 -5.03 5.68 19.56
CA ALA A 310 -6.35 6.08 19.10
C ALA A 310 -7.32 4.88 18.96
N LEU A 311 -6.78 3.65 18.93
CA LEU A 311 -7.57 2.42 19.02
C LEU A 311 -7.56 1.90 20.46
N PRO A 312 -8.73 1.53 21.01
CA PRO A 312 -8.86 1.25 22.45
C PRO A 312 -8.23 -0.08 22.88
N ASN A 313 -8.05 -1.05 21.98
CA ASN A 313 -7.44 -2.35 22.26
C ASN A 313 -7.06 -3.12 20.96
N MET A 314 -6.26 -4.18 21.10
CA MET A 314 -5.87 -5.07 20.00
C MET A 314 -7.07 -5.80 19.36
N ALA A 315 -8.12 -6.11 20.13
CA ALA A 315 -9.32 -6.74 19.57
C ALA A 315 -10.02 -5.85 18.52
N ALA A 316 -10.04 -4.53 18.73
CA ALA A 316 -10.56 -3.57 17.75
C ALA A 316 -9.69 -3.50 16.49
N VAL A 317 -8.36 -3.68 16.64
CA VAL A 317 -7.42 -3.77 15.51
C VAL A 317 -7.68 -5.03 14.71
N ASP A 318 -7.71 -6.21 15.36
CA ASP A 318 -7.93 -7.50 14.70
C ASP A 318 -9.28 -7.53 13.99
N LYS A 319 -10.32 -6.98 14.63
CA LYS A 319 -11.64 -6.85 14.02
C LYS A 319 -11.63 -5.91 12.81
N ALA A 320 -10.99 -4.76 12.89
CA ALA A 320 -10.87 -3.83 11.77
C ALA A 320 -10.07 -4.46 10.61
N MET A 321 -8.95 -5.14 10.91
CA MET A 321 -8.15 -5.91 9.97
C MET A 321 -8.97 -6.98 9.28
N MET A 322 -9.64 -7.85 10.05
CA MET A 322 -10.51 -8.89 9.50
C MET A 322 -11.60 -8.30 8.62
N THR A 323 -12.23 -7.19 9.02
CA THR A 323 -13.30 -6.55 8.22
C THR A 323 -12.75 -5.93 6.93
N ILE A 324 -11.56 -5.30 6.98
CA ILE A 324 -10.89 -4.74 5.80
C ILE A 324 -10.46 -5.86 4.85
N GLU A 325 -9.85 -6.93 5.37
CA GLU A 325 -9.40 -8.06 4.56
C GLU A 325 -10.56 -8.90 4.02
N SER A 326 -11.61 -9.13 4.82
CA SER A 326 -12.82 -9.82 4.36
C SER A 326 -13.53 -9.03 3.28
N THR A 327 -13.67 -7.71 3.43
CA THR A 327 -14.24 -6.86 2.38
C THR A 327 -13.35 -6.86 1.14
N THR A 328 -12.03 -6.78 1.33
CA THR A 328 -11.10 -6.78 0.19
C THR A 328 -11.20 -8.10 -0.56
N ARG A 329 -11.33 -9.22 0.16
CA ARG A 329 -11.56 -10.55 -0.38
C ARG A 329 -12.92 -10.64 -1.09
N GLU A 330 -14.00 -10.26 -0.43
CA GLU A 330 -15.37 -10.27 -0.96
C GLU A 330 -15.50 -9.38 -2.20
N VAL A 331 -14.75 -8.26 -2.27
CA VAL A 331 -14.70 -7.45 -3.49
C VAL A 331 -13.80 -8.03 -4.59
N LEU A 332 -12.68 -8.67 -4.27
CA LEU A 332 -11.95 -9.43 -5.28
C LEU A 332 -12.84 -10.55 -5.85
N GLU A 333 -13.61 -11.21 -4.99
CA GLU A 333 -14.59 -12.25 -5.35
C GLU A 333 -15.79 -11.72 -6.14
N THR A 334 -16.14 -10.42 -6.04
CA THR A 334 -17.32 -9.83 -6.70
C THR A 334 -17.06 -8.78 -7.78
N ARG A 335 -15.86 -8.21 -7.87
CA ARG A 335 -15.40 -7.56 -9.09
C ARG A 335 -15.14 -8.60 -10.19
N ASP A 336 -14.91 -9.84 -9.77
CA ASP A 336 -15.06 -11.04 -10.57
C ASP A 336 -16.55 -11.39 -10.83
N ALA A 337 -17.53 -10.79 -10.15
CA ALA A 337 -18.99 -11.01 -10.37
C ALA A 337 -19.63 -10.10 -11.41
N GLY A 338 -18.96 -9.03 -11.85
CA GLY A 338 -19.39 -8.21 -13.00
C GLY A 338 -19.20 -8.89 -14.36
N GLY A 339 -18.63 -10.09 -14.34
CA GLY A 339 -18.50 -11.05 -15.43
C GLY A 339 -17.81 -12.28 -14.84
N ASP A 340 -18.57 -13.34 -14.58
CA ASP A 340 -18.12 -14.66 -14.05
C ASP A 340 -17.80 -14.80 -12.54
N ALA A 341 -18.77 -14.56 -11.66
CA ALA A 341 -18.73 -15.09 -10.27
C ALA A 341 -19.93 -15.99 -9.93
N ALA A 342 -20.13 -17.04 -10.71
CA ALA A 342 -20.02 -18.32 -10.03
C ALA A 342 -18.51 -18.59 -9.94
N ALA A 343 -18.03 -19.08 -8.81
CA ALA A 343 -16.63 -19.32 -8.51
C ALA A 343 -15.70 -19.30 -9.74
N ARG A 344 -14.69 -18.41 -9.78
CA ARG A 344 -13.43 -18.84 -10.39
C ARG A 344 -12.83 -19.92 -9.51
N ALA A 345 -13.52 -21.06 -9.38
CA ALA A 345 -12.80 -22.31 -9.36
C ALA A 345 -11.90 -22.21 -10.58
N SER A 346 -10.59 -22.14 -10.35
CA SER A 346 -9.62 -22.17 -11.42
C SER A 346 -10.08 -23.24 -12.41
N VAL A 347 -10.25 -22.92 -13.70
CA VAL A 347 -10.63 -23.94 -14.68
C VAL A 347 -9.62 -25.11 -14.67
N ASN A 348 -8.38 -24.84 -14.24
CA ASN A 348 -7.37 -25.86 -13.98
C ASN A 348 -7.68 -26.69 -12.71
N ALA A 349 -8.32 -26.13 -11.68
CA ALA A 349 -8.91 -26.91 -10.60
C ALA A 349 -10.09 -27.76 -11.09
N GLY A 350 -10.87 -27.30 -12.07
CA GLY A 350 -11.86 -28.12 -12.77
C GLY A 350 -11.25 -29.34 -13.47
N VAL A 351 -10.15 -29.12 -14.21
CA VAL A 351 -9.36 -30.20 -14.81
C VAL A 351 -8.79 -31.13 -13.74
N ALA A 352 -8.31 -30.60 -12.62
CA ALA A 352 -7.80 -31.40 -11.50
C ALA A 352 -8.88 -32.27 -10.85
N ARG A 353 -10.12 -31.74 -10.70
CA ARG A 353 -11.27 -32.52 -10.21
C ARG A 353 -11.63 -33.65 -11.17
N ALA A 354 -11.66 -33.37 -12.48
CA ALA A 354 -11.91 -34.39 -13.49
C ALA A 354 -10.83 -35.49 -13.48
N PHE A 355 -9.55 -35.10 -13.35
CA PHE A 355 -8.45 -36.05 -13.17
C PHE A 355 -8.63 -36.88 -11.90
N ALA A 356 -8.94 -36.26 -10.76
CA ALA A 356 -9.11 -36.97 -9.49
C ALA A 356 -10.27 -37.98 -9.56
N ALA A 357 -11.37 -37.62 -10.21
CA ALA A 357 -12.48 -38.55 -10.46
C ALA A 357 -12.06 -39.75 -11.32
N ALA A 358 -11.33 -39.51 -12.41
CA ALA A 358 -10.81 -40.59 -13.27
C ALA A 358 -9.71 -41.43 -12.57
N ALA A 359 -8.92 -40.81 -11.69
CA ALA A 359 -7.81 -41.45 -10.98
C ALA A 359 -8.31 -42.55 -10.03
N ALA A 360 -9.44 -42.32 -9.37
CA ALA A 360 -10.06 -43.29 -8.46
C ALA A 360 -10.38 -44.62 -9.18
N ALA A 361 -10.81 -44.58 -10.44
CA ALA A 361 -11.09 -45.78 -11.25
C ALA A 361 -9.84 -46.64 -11.53
N HIS A 362 -8.64 -46.08 -11.33
CA HIS A 362 -7.37 -46.75 -11.52
C HIS A 362 -6.62 -47.03 -10.21
N GLY A 363 -7.30 -46.91 -9.07
CA GLY A 363 -6.75 -47.18 -7.74
C GLY A 363 -5.73 -46.14 -7.28
N MET A 364 -5.79 -44.92 -7.82
CA MET A 364 -4.93 -43.81 -7.38
C MET A 364 -5.69 -42.95 -6.36
N GLU A 365 -5.09 -42.75 -5.19
CA GLU A 365 -5.55 -41.74 -4.22
C GLU A 365 -4.94 -40.39 -4.58
N VAL A 366 -5.77 -39.34 -4.57
CA VAL A 366 -5.34 -37.98 -4.94
C VAL A 366 -5.42 -37.07 -3.72
N ILE A 367 -4.26 -36.57 -3.32
CA ILE A 367 -4.12 -35.49 -2.33
C ILE A 367 -3.82 -34.18 -3.06
N THR A 368 -4.44 -33.09 -2.61
CA THR A 368 -4.23 -31.76 -3.18
C THR A 368 -3.26 -30.97 -2.31
N VAL A 369 -2.28 -30.33 -2.93
CA VAL A 369 -1.40 -29.36 -2.29
C VAL A 369 -1.94 -27.96 -2.55
N ASP A 370 -2.12 -27.18 -1.48
CA ASP A 370 -2.55 -25.79 -1.59
C ASP A 370 -1.45 -24.95 -2.29
N ASN A 371 -1.88 -24.03 -3.15
CA ASN A 371 -1.00 -23.09 -3.83
C ASN A 371 -0.91 -21.72 -3.15
N ASP A 372 -1.63 -21.50 -2.04
CA ASP A 372 -1.49 -20.35 -1.15
C ASP A 372 -0.24 -20.46 -0.25
N LEU A 373 0.92 -20.65 -0.89
CA LEU A 373 2.22 -20.62 -0.23
C LEU A 373 2.76 -19.18 -0.24
N PRO A 374 3.49 -18.75 0.80
CA PRO A 374 4.19 -17.47 0.76
C PRO A 374 5.09 -17.39 -0.47
N MET A 375 5.30 -16.20 -1.01
CA MET A 375 6.22 -16.03 -2.13
C MET A 375 7.62 -16.50 -1.71
N PHE A 376 8.27 -17.28 -2.57
CA PHE A 376 9.56 -17.89 -2.30
C PHE A 376 10.57 -16.81 -1.98
N ASN A 377 11.15 -16.91 -0.80
CA ASN A 377 12.28 -16.14 -0.34
C ASN A 377 13.16 -17.07 0.49
N SER A 378 14.45 -17.18 0.14
CA SER A 378 15.42 -18.02 0.85
C SER A 378 15.54 -17.64 2.32
N ASP A 379 15.29 -16.38 2.69
CA ASP A 379 15.43 -15.87 4.05
C ASP A 379 14.30 -16.33 4.98
N LEU A 380 13.22 -16.89 4.42
CA LEU A 380 12.13 -17.48 5.19
C LEU A 380 12.47 -18.90 5.70
N TRP A 381 13.60 -19.47 5.28
CA TRP A 381 14.15 -20.65 5.93
C TRP A 381 14.78 -20.25 7.26
N THR A 382 14.29 -20.86 8.33
CA THR A 382 14.87 -20.72 9.67
C THR A 382 15.69 -21.97 10.01
N VAL A 383 16.40 -21.96 11.14
CA VAL A 383 17.16 -23.11 11.61
C VAL A 383 16.50 -23.63 12.88
N GLY A 384 16.13 -24.91 12.88
CA GLY A 384 15.55 -25.61 14.02
C GLY A 384 16.56 -25.86 15.14
N GLU A 385 16.08 -26.31 16.30
CA GLU A 385 16.93 -26.65 17.46
C GLU A 385 17.93 -27.79 17.16
N ASP A 386 17.62 -28.62 16.17
CA ASP A 386 18.44 -29.72 15.64
C ASP A 386 19.42 -29.28 14.54
N GLY A 387 19.49 -27.98 14.24
CA GLY A 387 20.32 -27.41 13.19
C GLY A 387 19.78 -27.61 11.78
N GLN A 388 18.58 -28.17 11.60
CA GLN A 388 17.99 -28.41 10.27
C GLN A 388 17.22 -27.19 9.75
N PRO A 389 17.15 -26.98 8.42
CA PRO A 389 16.32 -25.93 7.84
C PRO A 389 14.83 -26.16 8.11
N VAL A 390 14.16 -25.14 8.67
CA VAL A 390 12.71 -25.14 8.95
C VAL A 390 12.02 -24.16 8.01
N ALA A 391 11.10 -24.69 7.19
CA ALA A 391 10.26 -23.90 6.30
C ALA A 391 9.02 -23.35 7.04
N PRO A 392 8.34 -22.32 6.48
CA PRO A 392 7.02 -21.91 6.96
C PRO A 392 6.03 -23.09 7.01
N ALA A 393 5.12 -23.10 7.99
CA ALA A 393 4.26 -24.26 8.27
C ALA A 393 3.49 -24.79 7.03
N ALA A 394 2.91 -23.90 6.22
CA ALA A 394 2.21 -24.28 4.99
C ALA A 394 3.15 -24.93 3.96
N VAL A 395 4.38 -24.44 3.85
CA VAL A 395 5.42 -25.01 2.97
C VAL A 395 5.87 -26.37 3.50
N ALA A 396 6.07 -26.50 4.81
CA ALA A 396 6.45 -27.78 5.42
C ALA A 396 5.38 -28.85 5.18
N ALA A 397 4.09 -28.51 5.36
CA ALA A 397 2.97 -29.39 5.07
C ALA A 397 2.90 -29.79 3.59
N ALA A 398 3.11 -28.83 2.67
CA ALA A 398 3.17 -29.11 1.24
C ALA A 398 4.34 -30.05 0.87
N LYS A 399 5.54 -29.78 1.42
CA LYS A 399 6.71 -30.64 1.19
C LYS A 399 6.48 -32.06 1.72
N GLU A 400 5.84 -32.21 2.88
CA GLU A 400 5.54 -33.52 3.45
C GLU A 400 4.50 -34.30 2.63
N ALA A 401 3.43 -33.64 2.20
CA ALA A 401 2.43 -34.25 1.33
C ALA A 401 3.06 -34.78 0.02
N VAL A 402 3.90 -33.96 -0.63
CA VAL A 402 4.57 -34.37 -1.88
C VAL A 402 5.63 -35.45 -1.63
N ARG A 403 6.33 -35.40 -0.49
CA ARG A 403 7.30 -36.44 -0.10
C ARG A 403 6.61 -37.80 0.00
N GLY A 404 5.45 -37.86 0.66
CA GLY A 404 4.65 -39.08 0.84
C GLY A 404 3.94 -39.59 -0.41
N ALA A 405 3.76 -38.76 -1.45
CA ALA A 405 3.06 -39.17 -2.67
C ALA A 405 3.95 -39.98 -3.64
N ASP A 406 3.43 -41.03 -4.28
CA ASP A 406 4.23 -41.81 -5.24
C ASP A 406 4.46 -41.08 -6.58
N ALA A 407 3.55 -40.17 -6.95
CA ALA A 407 3.51 -39.50 -8.25
C ALA A 407 3.01 -38.05 -8.11
N VAL A 408 3.26 -37.21 -9.12
CA VAL A 408 2.86 -35.78 -9.10
C VAL A 408 2.06 -35.41 -10.34
N ALA A 409 0.88 -34.82 -10.16
CA ALA A 409 0.12 -34.20 -11.24
C ALA A 409 0.17 -32.68 -11.11
N ILE A 410 0.59 -31.98 -12.16
CA ILE A 410 0.68 -30.51 -12.18
C ILE A 410 -0.38 -29.95 -13.12
N PHE A 411 -1.31 -29.18 -12.54
CA PHE A 411 -2.36 -28.46 -13.26
C PHE A 411 -2.03 -26.97 -13.23
N SER A 412 -1.80 -26.36 -14.39
CA SER A 412 -1.40 -24.96 -14.46
C SER A 412 -1.96 -24.27 -15.70
N PRO A 413 -2.39 -23.00 -15.60
CA PRO A 413 -2.62 -22.17 -16.77
C PRO A 413 -1.29 -21.78 -17.43
N GLU A 414 -1.38 -21.07 -18.56
CA GLU A 414 -0.25 -20.43 -19.24
C GLU A 414 -0.39 -18.91 -19.15
N TYR A 415 0.65 -18.23 -18.66
CA TYR A 415 0.73 -16.77 -18.67
C TYR A 415 1.99 -16.31 -19.40
N ASN A 416 1.83 -15.35 -20.32
CA ASN A 416 2.94 -14.79 -21.11
C ASN A 416 3.82 -15.86 -21.77
N TYR A 417 3.18 -16.91 -22.32
CA TYR A 417 3.85 -18.06 -22.96
C TYR A 417 4.73 -18.91 -22.04
N GLY A 418 4.49 -18.85 -20.72
CA GLY A 418 5.27 -19.61 -19.77
C GLY A 418 4.54 -20.03 -18.51
N VAL A 419 5.33 -20.58 -17.59
CA VAL A 419 4.91 -21.04 -16.26
C VAL A 419 4.48 -19.83 -15.41
N PRO A 420 3.23 -19.80 -14.91
CA PRO A 420 2.73 -18.76 -14.02
C PRO A 420 3.61 -18.56 -12.77
N PRO A 421 3.66 -17.35 -12.19
CA PRO A 421 4.38 -17.10 -10.94
C PRO A 421 3.97 -18.03 -9.80
N VAL A 422 2.67 -18.33 -9.65
CA VAL A 422 2.15 -19.21 -8.59
C VAL A 422 2.69 -20.64 -8.73
N THR A 423 2.63 -21.21 -9.95
CA THR A 423 3.15 -22.57 -10.22
C THR A 423 4.66 -22.64 -10.00
N SER A 424 5.39 -21.64 -10.50
CA SER A 424 6.85 -21.54 -10.27
C SER A 424 7.19 -21.39 -8.79
N ASN A 425 6.37 -20.64 -8.03
CA ASN A 425 6.55 -20.45 -6.59
C ASN A 425 6.45 -21.76 -5.81
N VAL A 426 5.41 -22.56 -6.08
CA VAL A 426 5.23 -23.87 -5.47
C VAL A 426 6.42 -24.78 -5.81
N ILE A 427 6.84 -24.83 -7.07
CA ILE A 427 8.00 -25.63 -7.50
C ILE A 427 9.29 -25.19 -6.79
N ALA A 428 9.52 -23.87 -6.63
CA ALA A 428 10.68 -23.34 -5.93
C ALA A 428 10.74 -23.84 -4.48
N TRP A 429 9.59 -23.81 -3.77
CA TRP A 429 9.50 -24.35 -2.41
C TRP A 429 9.71 -25.86 -2.33
N LEU A 430 9.13 -26.63 -3.25
CA LEU A 430 9.23 -28.09 -3.24
C LEU A 430 10.64 -28.57 -3.61
N SER A 431 11.36 -27.83 -4.45
CA SER A 431 12.73 -28.19 -4.89
C SER A 431 13.84 -27.72 -3.94
N ASN A 432 13.66 -26.60 -3.24
CA ASN A 432 14.70 -25.99 -2.41
C ASN A 432 14.87 -26.66 -1.04
N GLN A 433 16.09 -26.72 -0.52
CA GLN A 433 16.44 -27.39 0.76
C GLN A 433 15.82 -28.80 0.86
N GLY A 434 16.16 -29.65 -0.11
CA GLY A 434 15.63 -31.01 -0.27
C GLY A 434 14.53 -31.07 -1.33
N ASN A 435 14.91 -31.54 -2.53
CA ASN A 435 14.00 -31.69 -3.65
C ASN A 435 13.06 -32.89 -3.43
N VAL A 436 11.81 -32.61 -3.06
CA VAL A 436 10.80 -33.68 -2.84
C VAL A 436 10.15 -34.18 -4.12
N LEU A 437 10.46 -33.59 -5.28
CA LEU A 437 9.92 -33.99 -6.59
C LEU A 437 10.76 -35.09 -7.28
N ALA A 438 12.00 -35.29 -6.84
CA ALA A 438 12.98 -36.13 -7.53
C ALA A 438 12.55 -37.59 -7.69
N GLY A 439 12.77 -38.13 -8.88
CA GLY A 439 12.49 -39.50 -9.30
C GLY A 439 11.02 -39.90 -9.25
N LYS A 440 10.07 -38.94 -9.20
CA LYS A 440 8.63 -39.23 -9.21
C LYS A 440 8.08 -39.18 -10.65
N PRO A 441 7.20 -40.12 -11.06
CA PRO A 441 6.44 -40.00 -12.29
C PRO A 441 5.50 -38.79 -12.21
N ALA A 442 5.38 -38.07 -13.33
CA ALA A 442 4.56 -36.86 -13.39
C ALA A 442 3.70 -36.73 -14.64
N VAL A 443 2.57 -36.04 -14.49
CA VAL A 443 1.70 -35.63 -15.59
C VAL A 443 1.45 -34.14 -15.54
N LEU A 444 1.46 -33.50 -16.72
CA LEU A 444 1.15 -32.09 -16.89
C LEU A 444 -0.17 -31.96 -17.61
N MET A 445 -1.09 -31.17 -17.07
CA MET A 445 -2.36 -30.85 -17.70
C MET A 445 -2.67 -29.38 -17.51
N GLY A 446 -3.47 -28.80 -18.40
CA GLY A 446 -3.92 -27.45 -18.18
C GLY A 446 -4.95 -26.95 -19.16
N ALA A 447 -5.65 -25.90 -18.73
CA ALA A 447 -6.59 -25.15 -19.51
C ALA A 447 -6.16 -23.68 -19.60
N GLY A 448 -6.18 -23.14 -20.82
CA GLY A 448 -5.74 -21.78 -21.15
C GLY A 448 -6.34 -21.31 -22.46
N GLY A 449 -5.88 -20.19 -22.99
CA GLY A 449 -6.41 -19.64 -24.25
C GLY A 449 -5.83 -20.33 -25.49
N ARG A 450 -6.58 -20.32 -26.60
CA ARG A 450 -6.15 -20.76 -27.95
C ARG A 450 -5.48 -22.14 -27.97
N MET A 451 -4.16 -22.21 -27.77
CA MET A 451 -3.38 -23.46 -27.74
C MET A 451 -3.43 -24.17 -26.37
N GLY A 452 -4.35 -23.76 -25.49
CA GLY A 452 -4.43 -24.22 -24.12
C GLY A 452 -3.20 -23.79 -23.33
N THR A 453 -2.38 -24.76 -22.94
CA THR A 453 -1.22 -24.55 -22.06
C THR A 453 0.06 -25.15 -22.63
N SER A 454 0.14 -25.32 -23.96
CA SER A 454 1.21 -26.07 -24.62
C SER A 454 2.61 -25.54 -24.32
N ARG A 455 2.83 -24.21 -24.38
CA ARG A 455 4.17 -23.63 -24.15
C ARG A 455 4.56 -23.68 -22.69
N MET A 456 3.60 -23.45 -21.79
CA MET A 456 3.83 -23.67 -20.36
C MET A 456 4.25 -25.11 -20.07
N GLN A 457 3.58 -26.11 -20.67
CA GLN A 457 3.94 -27.51 -20.47
C GLN A 457 5.33 -27.82 -21.04
N TYR A 458 5.71 -27.28 -22.21
CA TYR A 458 7.08 -27.43 -22.72
C TYR A 458 8.12 -26.79 -21.80
N GLN A 459 7.85 -25.61 -21.24
CA GLN A 459 8.74 -24.97 -20.29
C GLN A 459 8.86 -25.79 -18.98
N LEU A 460 7.77 -26.33 -18.45
CA LEU A 460 7.80 -27.24 -17.30
C LEU A 460 8.59 -28.51 -17.58
N ARG A 461 8.53 -29.06 -18.80
CA ARG A 461 9.35 -30.22 -19.19
C ARG A 461 10.84 -29.88 -19.18
N THR A 462 11.23 -28.65 -19.52
CA THR A 462 12.62 -28.19 -19.35
C THR A 462 12.99 -28.11 -17.87
N MET A 463 12.11 -27.56 -17.02
CA MET A 463 12.33 -27.52 -15.56
C MET A 463 12.43 -28.92 -14.94
N ALA A 464 11.62 -29.86 -15.44
CA ALA A 464 11.57 -31.25 -14.98
C ALA A 464 12.92 -31.97 -15.05
N VAL A 465 13.83 -31.54 -15.94
CA VAL A 465 15.20 -32.08 -16.02
C VAL A 465 15.97 -31.80 -14.72
N PHE A 466 15.90 -30.57 -14.19
CA PHE A 466 16.54 -30.24 -12.91
C PHE A 466 15.79 -30.85 -11.72
N LEU A 467 14.45 -30.88 -11.80
CA LEU A 467 13.62 -31.44 -10.74
C LEU A 467 13.69 -32.97 -10.64
N ASP A 468 14.33 -33.62 -11.61
CA ASP A 468 14.40 -35.07 -11.77
C ASP A 468 13.01 -35.73 -11.84
N LEU A 469 12.07 -35.11 -12.57
CA LEU A 469 10.73 -35.63 -12.78
C LEU A 469 10.65 -36.51 -14.02
N HIS A 470 10.04 -37.69 -13.91
CA HIS A 470 9.74 -38.55 -15.06
C HIS A 470 8.40 -38.14 -15.66
N VAL A 471 8.37 -37.19 -16.60
CA VAL A 471 7.12 -36.65 -17.13
C VAL A 471 6.55 -37.54 -18.25
N MET A 472 5.28 -37.94 -18.14
CA MET A 472 4.55 -38.62 -19.20
C MET A 472 4.42 -37.71 -20.43
N ASN A 473 4.77 -38.23 -21.62
CA ASN A 473 4.81 -37.44 -22.85
C ASN A 473 3.48 -37.40 -23.60
N LYS A 474 2.67 -38.46 -23.54
CA LYS A 474 1.39 -38.55 -24.25
C LYS A 474 0.33 -39.29 -23.41
N PRO A 475 -0.96 -38.96 -23.57
CA PRO A 475 -1.48 -37.83 -24.37
C PRO A 475 -1.17 -36.46 -23.72
N GLU A 476 -1.07 -35.41 -24.52
CA GLU A 476 -0.92 -34.03 -24.05
C GLU A 476 -2.29 -33.43 -23.78
N VAL A 477 -2.52 -32.93 -22.56
CA VAL A 477 -3.80 -32.32 -22.16
C VAL A 477 -3.64 -30.80 -22.14
N CYS A 478 -3.84 -30.16 -23.30
CA CYS A 478 -3.79 -28.72 -23.49
C CYS A 478 -5.17 -28.21 -23.91
N ILE A 479 -6.02 -27.87 -22.94
CA ILE A 479 -7.42 -27.53 -23.16
C ILE A 479 -7.56 -26.04 -23.52
N ASN A 480 -8.25 -25.72 -24.62
CA ASN A 480 -8.65 -24.35 -24.93
C ASN A 480 -9.91 -23.99 -24.15
N ALA A 481 -9.76 -23.25 -23.06
CA ALA A 481 -10.86 -22.89 -22.16
C ALA A 481 -11.97 -22.05 -22.82
N PHE A 482 -11.71 -21.45 -24.00
CA PHE A 482 -12.65 -20.56 -24.69
C PHE A 482 -13.24 -21.16 -25.97
N ALA A 483 -13.06 -22.46 -26.24
CA ALA A 483 -13.52 -23.11 -27.47
C ALA A 483 -15.03 -23.42 -27.52
N GLY A 484 -15.77 -23.22 -26.44
CA GLY A 484 -17.18 -23.57 -26.34
C GLY A 484 -17.59 -23.79 -24.87
N PRO A 485 -18.68 -24.53 -24.60
CA PRO A 485 -19.09 -24.89 -23.23
C PRO A 485 -18.18 -26.00 -22.67
N VAL A 486 -16.89 -25.69 -22.53
CA VAL A 486 -15.88 -26.62 -22.00
C VAL A 486 -15.97 -26.69 -20.47
N PHE A 487 -16.30 -25.58 -19.82
CA PHE A 487 -16.47 -25.46 -18.39
C PHE A 487 -17.87 -24.95 -18.04
N ASP A 488 -18.43 -25.44 -16.94
CA ASP A 488 -19.65 -24.86 -16.35
C ASP A 488 -19.35 -23.57 -15.56
N LYS A 489 -20.40 -22.97 -15.00
CA LYS A 489 -20.29 -21.72 -14.25
C LYS A 489 -19.47 -21.90 -12.96
N GLU A 490 -19.41 -23.11 -12.44
CA GLU A 490 -18.68 -23.52 -11.25
C GLU A 490 -17.22 -23.92 -11.57
N GLY A 491 -16.79 -23.72 -12.82
CA GLY A 491 -15.44 -23.99 -13.32
C GLY A 491 -15.11 -25.48 -13.41
N SER A 492 -16.10 -26.37 -13.41
CA SER A 492 -15.93 -27.81 -13.62
C SER A 492 -15.86 -28.13 -15.10
N LEU A 493 -15.05 -29.12 -15.47
CA LEU A 493 -14.91 -29.56 -16.85
C LEU A 493 -16.16 -30.34 -17.28
N VAL A 494 -16.87 -29.84 -18.28
CA VAL A 494 -18.13 -30.44 -18.80
C VAL A 494 -18.08 -30.75 -20.30
N GLY A 495 -17.06 -30.24 -21.01
CA GLY A 495 -16.82 -30.56 -22.41
C GLY A 495 -16.54 -32.05 -22.60
N LYS A 496 -17.32 -32.71 -23.46
CA LYS A 496 -17.25 -34.17 -23.65
C LYS A 496 -15.87 -34.62 -24.15
N ASP A 497 -15.35 -33.95 -25.17
CA ASP A 497 -14.07 -34.32 -25.78
C ASP A 497 -12.90 -34.09 -24.82
N GLU A 498 -12.96 -33.03 -24.01
CA GLU A 498 -11.98 -32.72 -22.99
C GLU A 498 -12.05 -33.70 -21.81
N LEU A 499 -13.24 -34.11 -21.38
CA LEU A 499 -13.42 -35.15 -20.37
C LEU A 499 -12.83 -36.47 -20.84
N GLU A 500 -13.16 -36.93 -22.04
CA GLU A 500 -12.57 -38.15 -22.63
C GLU A 500 -11.05 -38.04 -22.76
N LEU A 501 -10.52 -36.85 -23.07
CA LEU A 501 -9.08 -36.61 -23.12
C LEU A 501 -8.43 -36.74 -21.73
N VAL A 502 -9.02 -36.14 -20.69
CA VAL A 502 -8.53 -36.24 -19.31
C VAL A 502 -8.62 -37.69 -18.80
N GLU A 503 -9.69 -38.41 -19.08
CA GLU A 503 -9.84 -39.83 -18.72
C GLU A 503 -8.76 -40.70 -19.36
N ARG A 504 -8.56 -40.58 -20.69
CA ARG A 504 -7.50 -41.30 -21.41
C ARG A 504 -6.10 -40.95 -20.88
N ALA A 505 -5.86 -39.68 -20.58
CA ALA A 505 -4.60 -39.22 -20.00
C ALA A 505 -4.37 -39.80 -18.60
N THR A 506 -5.42 -39.87 -17.78
CA THR A 506 -5.35 -40.42 -16.42
C THR A 506 -5.08 -41.92 -16.44
N ALA A 507 -5.73 -42.67 -17.32
CA ALA A 507 -5.47 -44.10 -17.52
C ALA A 507 -4.02 -44.36 -17.97
N SER A 508 -3.55 -43.57 -18.94
CA SER A 508 -2.16 -43.65 -19.45
C SER A 508 -1.16 -43.32 -18.35
N PHE A 509 -1.46 -42.30 -17.53
CA PHE A 509 -0.60 -41.91 -16.42
C PHE A 509 -0.53 -42.97 -15.33
N ALA A 510 -1.65 -43.62 -15.00
CA ALA A 510 -1.66 -44.71 -14.03
C ALA A 510 -0.76 -45.87 -14.47
N ALA A 511 -0.81 -46.26 -15.75
CA ALA A 511 0.07 -47.30 -16.29
C ALA A 511 1.54 -46.87 -16.31
N PHE A 512 1.81 -45.63 -16.74
CA PHE A 512 3.14 -45.04 -16.77
C PHE A 512 3.75 -44.96 -15.37
N ALA A 513 3.03 -44.43 -14.38
CA ALA A 513 3.49 -44.31 -13.01
C ALA A 513 3.83 -45.68 -12.41
N ARG A 514 2.97 -46.70 -12.59
CA ARG A 514 3.27 -48.07 -12.14
C ARG A 514 4.54 -48.62 -12.77
N ALA A 515 4.75 -48.43 -14.07
CA ALA A 515 5.94 -48.90 -14.76
C ALA A 515 7.21 -48.18 -14.27
N THR A 516 7.15 -46.85 -14.07
CA THR A 516 8.26 -46.06 -13.54
C THR A 516 8.63 -46.48 -12.12
N LEU A 517 7.63 -46.66 -11.25
CA LEU A 517 7.85 -47.10 -9.86
C LEU A 517 8.40 -48.52 -9.79
N ALA A 518 7.88 -49.45 -10.61
CA ALA A 518 8.40 -50.81 -10.71
C ALA A 518 9.85 -50.84 -11.22
N GLY A 519 10.17 -50.03 -12.24
CA GLY A 519 11.53 -49.89 -12.74
C GLY A 519 12.51 -49.34 -11.70
N LYS A 520 12.06 -48.37 -10.89
CA LYS A 520 12.85 -47.83 -9.77
C LYS A 520 13.10 -48.87 -8.68
N ALA A 521 12.08 -49.64 -8.33
CA ALA A 521 12.21 -50.74 -7.37
C ALA A 521 13.17 -51.83 -7.87
N ALA A 522 13.09 -52.21 -9.15
CA ALA A 522 13.99 -53.17 -9.76
C ALA A 522 15.44 -52.65 -9.84
N GLY A 523 15.64 -51.37 -10.16
CA GLY A 523 16.95 -50.73 -10.18
C GLY A 523 17.59 -50.59 -8.79
N ALA A 524 16.79 -50.36 -7.74
CA ALA A 524 17.26 -50.35 -6.35
C ALA A 524 17.57 -51.75 -5.78
N ALA A 525 17.00 -52.80 -6.38
CA ALA A 525 17.22 -54.20 -6.01
C ALA A 525 18.33 -54.89 -6.86
N ALA A 526 18.84 -54.23 -7.89
CA ALA A 526 20.01 -54.69 -8.63
C ALA A 526 21.29 -54.39 -7.80
N PRO A 527 22.21 -55.36 -7.67
CA PRO A 527 23.38 -55.25 -6.79
C PRO A 527 24.38 -54.18 -7.20
#